data_AF-A0A8B6DLV1-F1
#
_entry.id   AF-A0A8B6DLV1-F1
#
_cell.length_a   1.000
_cell.length_b   1.000
_cell.length_c   1.000
_cell.angle_alpha   90.00
_cell.angle_beta   90.00
_cell.angle_gamma   90.00
#
_symmetry.space_group_name_H-M   'P 1'
#
loop_
_entity.id
_entity.type
_entity.pdbx_description
1 polymer ?
#
loop_
_entity_poly.entity_id
_entity_poly.type
_entity_poly.pdbx_seq_one_letter_code
_entity_poly.pdbx_strand_id
1 'polypeptide(L)'
;MPRWPCGSCGKNVTWKCKALECDSCKTWYHVDCQGGMQTTMYNIMDNSNLSWNCIKCGLPNFSSSFFNQTDISSSVTNNSFSLLSDIGSPGQPHACSSPISQKDIRKQNKKDHYTVFRKDRPPNKKGQCHGGVLIAISNNYLCTEIKELDTGCEMIWVELSISNARKCYICAYYRPQPDDDTSLDLLNESISRINVNSKSAIIIGGDFNLGNINWETTSVIPGKPNQKQHQQFLDMINDHSLAQVVNIPTRNDKILDLVLTNYPAIIEKTETIPPLGEADHDIVYLECLLSLKRCQTKPRKSI
;
A
#
# COMPACT_ATOMS: atom_id res chain seq x y z
N MET A 1 -12.54 -34.23 -15.16
CA MET A 1 -11.95 -33.08 -14.43
C MET A 1 -11.45 -32.05 -15.43
N PRO A 2 -11.57 -30.73 -15.17
CA PRO A 2 -11.01 -29.70 -16.03
C PRO A 2 -9.49 -29.84 -16.13
N ARG A 3 -8.94 -29.70 -17.35
CA ARG A 3 -7.49 -29.87 -17.62
C ARG A 3 -6.68 -28.70 -17.04
N TRP A 4 -7.28 -27.52 -16.96
CA TRP A 4 -6.70 -26.31 -16.38
C TRP A 4 -7.77 -25.54 -15.60
N PRO A 5 -8.05 -25.89 -14.33
CA PRO A 5 -9.06 -25.19 -13.54
C PRO A 5 -8.64 -23.76 -13.21
N CYS A 6 -9.56 -22.81 -13.38
CA CYS A 6 -9.36 -21.44 -12.93
C CYS A 6 -9.26 -21.39 -11.40
N GLY A 7 -8.21 -20.76 -10.87
CA GLY A 7 -7.98 -20.67 -9.43
C GLY A 7 -8.95 -19.78 -8.65
N SER A 8 -9.85 -19.06 -9.34
CA SER A 8 -10.95 -18.29 -8.73
C SER A 8 -12.28 -19.03 -8.80
N CYS A 9 -12.73 -19.40 -9.99
CA CYS A 9 -14.10 -19.92 -10.21
C CYS A 9 -14.18 -21.45 -10.40
N GLY A 10 -13.04 -22.15 -10.42
CA GLY A 10 -12.96 -23.60 -10.63
C GLY A 10 -13.33 -24.10 -12.03
N LYS A 11 -13.89 -23.23 -12.89
CA LYS A 11 -14.25 -23.56 -14.28
C LYS A 11 -12.99 -23.73 -15.13
N ASN A 12 -13.10 -24.52 -16.20
CA ASN A 12 -11.97 -24.80 -17.08
C ASN A 12 -11.51 -23.54 -17.84
N VAL A 13 -10.20 -23.31 -17.85
CA VAL A 13 -9.55 -22.36 -18.76
C VAL A 13 -9.36 -23.03 -20.11
N THR A 14 -9.74 -22.33 -21.19
CA THR A 14 -9.66 -22.83 -22.57
C THR A 14 -9.08 -21.75 -23.48
N TRP A 15 -8.59 -22.15 -24.64
CA TRP A 15 -8.10 -21.23 -25.69
C TRP A 15 -9.16 -20.24 -26.20
N LYS A 16 -10.44 -20.45 -25.88
CA LYS A 16 -11.55 -19.55 -26.24
C LYS A 16 -11.77 -18.41 -25.25
N CYS A 17 -11.11 -18.43 -24.08
CA CYS A 17 -11.24 -17.40 -23.05
C CYS A 17 -9.88 -16.80 -22.72
N LYS A 18 -9.84 -15.49 -22.44
CA LYS A 18 -8.63 -14.81 -21.98
C LYS A 18 -8.28 -15.29 -20.58
N ALA A 19 -7.06 -15.76 -20.42
CA ALA A 19 -6.55 -16.24 -19.15
C ALA A 19 -5.03 -16.04 -19.06
N LEU A 20 -4.53 -15.94 -17.84
CA LEU A 20 -3.12 -15.82 -17.54
C LEU A 20 -2.72 -16.86 -16.49
N GLU A 21 -1.50 -17.39 -16.64
CA GLU A 21 -0.88 -18.22 -15.62
C GLU A 21 -0.16 -17.33 -14.61
N CYS A 22 -0.42 -17.55 -13.33
CA CYS A 22 0.25 -16.81 -12.28
C CYS A 22 1.71 -17.26 -12.18
N ASP A 23 2.63 -16.31 -12.17
CA ASP A 23 4.06 -16.62 -12.13
C ASP A 23 4.54 -17.23 -10.81
N SER A 24 3.87 -16.86 -9.71
CA SER A 24 4.12 -17.40 -8.38
C SER A 24 3.56 -18.81 -8.17
N CYS A 25 2.23 -18.98 -8.26
CA CYS A 25 1.57 -20.25 -7.90
C CYS A 25 1.37 -21.21 -9.07
N LYS A 26 1.67 -20.80 -10.32
CA LYS A 26 1.48 -21.61 -11.53
C LYS A 26 0.03 -22.04 -11.79
N THR A 27 -0.91 -21.35 -11.16
CA THR A 27 -2.35 -21.55 -11.39
C THR A 27 -2.85 -20.61 -12.48
N TRP A 28 -3.73 -21.11 -13.34
CA TRP A 28 -4.38 -20.33 -14.38
C TRP A 28 -5.60 -19.59 -13.84
N TYR A 29 -5.83 -18.39 -14.34
CA TYR A 29 -6.99 -17.59 -13.98
C TYR A 29 -7.60 -16.94 -15.22
N HIS A 30 -8.93 -16.94 -15.32
CA HIS A 30 -9.62 -16.08 -16.26
C HIS A 30 -9.34 -14.62 -15.92
N VAL A 31 -9.13 -13.81 -16.94
CA VAL A 31 -8.91 -12.36 -16.80
C VAL A 31 -10.05 -11.69 -16.02
N ASP A 32 -11.29 -12.05 -16.34
CA ASP A 32 -12.48 -11.51 -15.67
C ASP A 32 -12.59 -11.95 -14.21
N CYS A 33 -11.98 -13.08 -13.84
CA CYS A 33 -11.99 -13.60 -12.47
C CYS A 33 -10.89 -13.00 -11.57
N GLN A 34 -10.07 -12.09 -12.09
CA GLN A 34 -8.97 -11.43 -11.37
C GLN A 34 -9.15 -9.90 -11.38
N GLY A 35 -10.40 -9.44 -11.19
CA GLY A 35 -10.73 -8.01 -11.10
C GLY A 35 -10.99 -7.32 -12.43
N GLY A 36 -11.23 -8.07 -13.51
CA GLY A 36 -11.68 -7.50 -14.79
C GLY A 36 -10.61 -6.69 -15.53
N MET A 37 -9.41 -7.25 -15.70
CA MET A 37 -8.31 -6.55 -16.37
C MET A 37 -8.66 -6.16 -17.81
N GLN A 38 -8.38 -4.92 -18.19
CA GLN A 38 -8.67 -4.41 -19.54
C GLN A 38 -7.94 -5.20 -20.63
N THR A 39 -8.57 -5.31 -21.81
CA THR A 39 -8.02 -6.06 -22.96
C THR A 39 -6.66 -5.55 -23.40
N THR A 40 -6.41 -4.24 -23.32
CA THR A 40 -5.12 -3.64 -23.67
C THR A 40 -4.01 -4.12 -22.73
N MET A 41 -4.28 -4.17 -21.43
CA MET A 41 -3.34 -4.67 -20.42
C MET A 41 -3.10 -6.18 -20.59
N TYR A 42 -4.13 -6.96 -20.94
CA TYR A 42 -3.98 -8.37 -21.29
C TYR A 42 -3.03 -8.56 -22.47
N ASN A 43 -3.25 -7.84 -23.58
CA ASN A 43 -2.41 -7.96 -24.77
C ASN A 43 -0.95 -7.56 -24.49
N ILE A 44 -0.75 -6.55 -23.64
CA ILE A 44 0.59 -6.15 -23.19
C ILE A 44 1.23 -7.27 -22.38
N MET A 45 0.52 -7.89 -21.44
CA MET A 45 1.04 -9.00 -20.65
C MET A 45 1.34 -10.25 -21.50
N ASP A 46 0.47 -10.57 -22.46
CA ASP A 46 0.61 -11.72 -23.37
C ASP A 46 1.81 -11.59 -24.32
N ASN A 47 2.08 -10.37 -24.81
CA ASN A 47 3.15 -10.11 -25.78
C ASN A 47 4.45 -9.58 -25.15
N SER A 48 4.62 -9.66 -23.83
CA SER A 48 5.80 -9.11 -23.16
C SER A 48 6.32 -10.00 -22.03
N ASN A 49 7.51 -9.68 -21.54
CA ASN A 49 8.13 -10.36 -20.40
C ASN A 49 7.62 -9.86 -19.04
N LEU A 50 6.41 -9.33 -18.99
CA LEU A 50 5.82 -8.81 -17.76
C LEU A 50 5.46 -9.93 -16.80
N SER A 51 5.82 -9.76 -15.53
CA SER A 51 5.35 -10.67 -14.49
C SER A 51 3.91 -10.34 -14.12
N TRP A 52 3.08 -11.37 -14.12
CA TRP A 52 1.71 -11.32 -13.64
C TRP A 52 1.55 -12.31 -12.48
N ASN A 53 1.14 -11.77 -11.34
CA ASN A 53 0.77 -12.55 -10.17
C ASN A 53 -0.73 -12.40 -9.96
N CYS A 54 -1.41 -13.50 -9.64
CA CYS A 54 -2.81 -13.44 -9.25
C CYS A 54 -2.97 -12.62 -7.97
N ILE A 55 -4.17 -12.12 -7.70
CA ILE A 55 -4.48 -11.29 -6.52
C ILE A 55 -3.97 -11.96 -5.23
N LYS A 56 -4.12 -13.29 -5.09
CA LYS A 56 -3.65 -14.03 -3.90
C LYS A 56 -2.12 -13.99 -3.75
N CYS A 57 -1.37 -14.07 -4.85
CA CYS A 57 0.10 -14.04 -4.83
C CYS A 57 0.68 -12.62 -4.92
N GLY A 58 -0.12 -11.65 -5.38
CA GLY A 58 0.19 -10.23 -5.42
C GLY A 58 -0.20 -9.48 -4.14
N LEU A 59 -0.82 -10.14 -3.17
CA LEU A 59 -0.98 -9.57 -1.83
C LEU A 59 0.23 -9.93 -0.98
N PRO A 60 0.82 -8.97 -0.23
CA PRO A 60 1.81 -9.29 0.79
C PRO A 60 1.24 -10.30 1.79
N ASN A 61 2.06 -11.24 2.26
CA ASN A 61 1.66 -12.18 3.31
C ASN A 61 1.63 -11.42 4.65
N PHE A 62 0.47 -10.88 5.02
CA PHE A 62 0.32 -10.14 6.28
C PHE A 62 0.06 -11.12 7.43
N SER A 63 0.98 -11.24 8.39
CA SER A 63 0.76 -12.02 9.63
C SER A 63 0.20 -11.18 10.80
N SER A 64 -0.53 -10.11 10.51
CA SER A 64 -1.26 -9.37 11.54
C SER A 64 -2.60 -10.03 11.82
N SER A 65 -3.05 -10.02 13.07
CA SER A 65 -4.40 -10.43 13.49
C SER A 65 -5.55 -9.67 12.81
N PHE A 66 -5.23 -8.61 12.05
CA PHE A 66 -6.13 -7.96 11.08
C PHE A 66 -6.54 -8.86 9.91
N PHE A 67 -5.72 -9.84 9.54
CA PHE A 67 -5.97 -10.77 8.44
C PHE A 67 -6.00 -12.18 9.01
N ASN A 68 -7.14 -12.60 9.57
CA ASN A 68 -7.28 -13.96 10.04
C ASN A 68 -7.19 -14.94 8.85
N GLN A 69 -6.32 -15.93 9.01
CA GLN A 69 -5.93 -16.96 8.05
C GLN A 69 -7.07 -17.93 7.65
N THR A 70 -8.29 -17.73 8.13
CA THR A 70 -9.39 -18.68 8.00
C THR A 70 -10.11 -18.62 6.65
N ASP A 71 -9.97 -17.54 5.88
CA ASP A 71 -10.56 -17.45 4.53
C ASP A 71 -9.57 -17.79 3.39
N ILE A 72 -8.34 -18.14 3.75
CA ILE A 72 -7.30 -18.63 2.81
C ILE A 72 -6.93 -20.08 3.18
N SER A 73 -7.92 -20.92 3.48
CA SER A 73 -7.67 -22.35 3.63
C SER A 73 -7.67 -23.03 2.26
N SER A 74 -6.49 -23.15 1.64
CA SER A 74 -6.07 -24.33 0.85
C SER A 74 -4.76 -24.10 0.04
N SER A 75 -3.69 -23.66 0.70
CA SER A 75 -2.34 -24.09 0.32
C SER A 75 -1.36 -23.63 1.37
N VAL A 76 -0.82 -24.59 2.12
CA VAL A 76 0.17 -24.41 3.18
C VAL A 76 1.42 -23.73 2.58
N THR A 77 1.61 -22.45 2.86
CA THR A 77 2.91 -21.80 2.68
C THR A 77 3.54 -21.62 4.05
N ASN A 78 4.63 -22.35 4.30
CA ASN A 78 5.40 -22.26 5.54
C ASN A 78 5.86 -20.81 5.79
N ASN A 79 5.48 -20.29 6.96
CA ASN A 79 5.91 -19.01 7.50
C ASN A 79 7.45 -18.93 7.52
N SER A 80 8.03 -17.96 6.84
CA SER A 80 9.47 -17.63 6.94
C SER A 80 9.74 -16.47 7.91
N PHE A 81 8.71 -16.04 8.65
CA PHE A 81 8.81 -15.02 9.69
C PHE A 81 8.53 -15.67 11.05
N SER A 82 9.42 -15.47 12.01
CA SER A 82 9.30 -16.02 13.35
C SER A 82 8.22 -15.29 14.14
N LEU A 83 7.25 -16.03 14.68
CA LEU A 83 6.43 -15.60 15.80
C LEU A 83 7.34 -15.43 17.01
N LEU A 84 7.43 -14.23 17.58
CA LEU A 84 7.94 -14.04 18.92
C LEU A 84 6.75 -14.15 19.88
N SER A 85 6.47 -15.37 20.31
CA SER A 85 5.60 -15.62 21.47
C SER A 85 6.34 -16.46 22.50
N ASP A 86 6.66 -15.80 23.62
CA ASP A 86 6.79 -16.24 25.01
C ASP A 86 7.52 -17.54 25.36
N ILE A 87 8.54 -17.40 26.24
CA ILE A 87 8.65 -18.08 27.55
C ILE A 87 9.74 -17.38 28.38
N GLY A 88 9.37 -16.95 29.60
CA GLY A 88 10.24 -16.98 30.79
C GLY A 88 10.71 -15.65 31.39
N SER A 89 9.98 -15.19 32.43
CA SER A 89 10.41 -14.64 33.75
C SER A 89 11.69 -13.78 33.92
N PRO A 90 11.73 -12.90 34.95
CA PRO A 90 12.42 -11.62 34.90
C PRO A 90 13.93 -11.70 35.19
N GLY A 91 14.74 -11.03 34.36
CA GLY A 91 16.17 -10.88 34.59
C GLY A 91 16.87 -9.98 33.57
N GLN A 92 17.06 -8.71 33.95
CA GLN A 92 18.03 -7.71 33.47
C GLN A 92 18.01 -7.20 32.00
N PRO A 93 18.34 -5.91 31.78
CA PRO A 93 18.23 -5.24 30.49
C PRO A 93 19.51 -5.41 29.66
N HIS A 94 19.37 -5.66 28.36
CA HIS A 94 20.48 -5.47 27.41
C HIS A 94 20.04 -4.66 26.20
N ALA A 95 20.57 -3.44 26.16
CA ALA A 95 20.66 -2.63 24.95
C ALA A 95 21.59 -3.32 23.93
N CYS A 96 21.21 -3.30 22.65
CA CYS A 96 22.05 -2.83 21.54
C CYS A 96 21.36 -3.10 20.20
N SER A 97 20.93 -2.01 19.56
CA SER A 97 20.75 -1.97 18.11
C SER A 97 22.14 -1.94 17.47
N SER A 98 22.44 -2.88 16.58
CA SER A 98 23.61 -2.80 15.69
C SER A 98 23.15 -2.56 14.25
N PRO A 99 23.81 -1.65 13.49
CA PRO A 99 23.40 -1.32 12.13
C PRO A 99 23.78 -2.45 11.15
N ILE A 100 22.80 -2.93 10.39
CA ILE A 100 23.02 -3.93 9.33
C ILE A 100 23.62 -3.23 8.10
N SER A 101 24.73 -3.76 7.61
CA SER A 101 25.45 -3.27 6.43
C SER A 101 24.62 -3.43 5.14
N GLN A 102 24.72 -2.44 4.23
CA GLN A 102 24.02 -2.40 2.93
C GLN A 102 24.27 -3.63 2.02
N LYS A 103 25.27 -4.47 2.34
CA LYS A 103 25.56 -5.70 1.58
C LYS A 103 24.65 -6.87 1.95
N ASP A 104 24.02 -6.86 3.12
CA ASP A 104 23.20 -7.99 3.60
C ASP A 104 21.74 -7.92 3.14
N ILE A 105 21.25 -6.74 2.73
CA ILE A 105 19.89 -6.55 2.18
C ILE A 105 19.70 -7.36 0.87
N ARG A 106 20.77 -7.57 0.08
CA ARG A 106 20.69 -8.28 -1.21
C ARG A 106 20.65 -9.80 -1.11
N LYS A 107 20.86 -10.39 0.07
CA LYS A 107 20.79 -11.85 0.29
C LYS A 107 19.49 -12.32 0.94
N GLN A 108 18.56 -11.42 1.21
CA GLN A 108 17.26 -11.77 1.76
C GLN A 108 16.36 -12.32 0.64
N ASN A 109 16.24 -13.65 0.63
CA ASN A 109 15.24 -14.49 -0.02
C ASN A 109 14.64 -14.02 -1.36
N LYS A 110 15.06 -14.69 -2.43
CA LYS A 110 14.46 -14.71 -3.79
C LYS A 110 13.00 -15.24 -3.85
N LYS A 111 12.26 -15.22 -2.73
CA LYS A 111 10.89 -15.71 -2.56
C LYS A 111 9.87 -14.59 -2.32
N ASP A 112 10.31 -13.40 -1.90
CA ASP A 112 9.38 -12.31 -1.61
C ASP A 112 9.07 -11.54 -2.91
N HIS A 113 7.79 -11.23 -3.14
CA HIS A 113 7.33 -10.49 -4.33
C HIS A 113 7.38 -8.97 -4.13
N TYR A 114 7.55 -8.53 -2.89
CA TYR A 114 7.48 -7.13 -2.47
C TYR A 114 8.69 -6.76 -1.62
N THR A 115 9.16 -5.54 -1.77
CA THR A 115 9.99 -4.82 -0.82
C THR A 115 9.03 -4.13 0.15
N VAL A 116 9.15 -4.44 1.44
CA VAL A 116 8.23 -3.97 2.48
C VAL A 116 8.95 -2.96 3.38
N PHE A 117 8.32 -1.80 3.55
CA PHE A 117 8.71 -0.76 4.51
C PHE A 117 7.61 -0.67 5.56
N ARG A 118 7.97 -0.72 6.85
CA ARG A 118 7.00 -0.80 7.94
C ARG A 118 7.49 0.00 9.15
N LYS A 119 6.53 0.64 9.83
CA LYS A 119 6.71 1.40 11.06
C LYS A 119 5.61 0.96 12.02
N ASP A 120 5.98 0.10 12.95
CA ASP A 120 5.07 -0.47 13.95
C ASP A 120 4.90 0.50 15.13
N ARG A 121 3.70 0.53 15.70
CA ARG A 121 3.44 1.32 16.92
C ARG A 121 4.22 0.70 18.10
N PRO A 122 4.86 1.51 18.96
CA PRO A 122 5.50 1.00 20.16
C PRO A 122 4.48 0.29 21.08
N PRO A 123 4.94 -0.64 21.92
CA PRO A 123 4.07 -1.34 22.85
C PRO A 123 3.32 -0.36 23.75
N ASN A 124 2.02 -0.58 23.93
CA ASN A 124 1.24 0.17 24.92
C ASN A 124 1.68 -0.18 26.35
N LYS A 125 1.10 0.48 27.37
CA LYS A 125 1.37 0.20 28.79
C LYS A 125 1.14 -1.26 29.22
N LYS A 126 0.41 -2.04 28.42
CA LYS A 126 0.14 -3.48 28.62
C LYS A 126 1.08 -4.38 27.81
N GLY A 127 2.12 -3.81 27.17
CA GLY A 127 3.09 -4.55 26.35
C GLY A 127 2.59 -4.94 24.97
N GLN A 128 1.43 -4.44 24.54
CA GLN A 128 0.82 -4.85 23.27
C GLN A 128 1.19 -3.89 22.13
N CYS A 129 1.68 -4.43 21.02
CA CYS A 129 1.98 -3.68 19.80
C CYS A 129 0.81 -3.84 18.80
N HIS A 130 -0.04 -2.81 18.66
CA HIS A 130 -1.08 -2.82 17.62
C HIS A 130 -1.09 -1.50 16.86
N GLY A 131 -1.23 -1.59 15.54
CA GLY A 131 -1.22 -0.46 14.61
C GLY A 131 0.16 -0.23 14.01
N GLY A 132 0.32 0.93 13.38
CA GLY A 132 1.45 1.23 12.53
C GLY A 132 1.06 1.23 11.06
N VAL A 133 2.01 1.64 10.22
CA VAL A 133 1.83 1.79 8.78
C VAL A 133 2.80 0.91 8.01
N LEU A 134 2.42 0.57 6.78
CA LEU A 134 3.21 -0.29 5.90
C LEU A 134 3.04 0.14 4.44
N ILE A 135 4.14 0.10 3.69
CA ILE A 135 4.17 0.21 2.23
C ILE A 135 4.82 -1.06 1.68
N ALA A 136 4.13 -1.74 0.76
CA ALA A 136 4.67 -2.88 0.03
C ALA A 136 4.77 -2.55 -1.46
N ILE A 137 5.98 -2.64 -2.03
CA ILE A 137 6.26 -2.30 -3.43
C ILE A 137 6.76 -3.54 -4.14
N SER A 138 6.18 -3.85 -5.31
CA SER A 138 6.65 -5.00 -6.09
C SER A 138 8.15 -4.91 -6.34
N ASN A 139 8.87 -6.03 -6.17
CA ASN A 139 10.32 -6.14 -6.41
C ASN A 139 10.74 -5.84 -7.86
N ASN A 140 9.77 -5.69 -8.75
CA ASN A 140 9.98 -5.22 -10.11
C ASN A 140 10.32 -3.73 -10.19
N TYR A 141 10.08 -2.94 -9.14
CA TYR A 141 10.31 -1.50 -9.12
C TYR A 141 11.45 -1.10 -8.19
N LEU A 142 12.23 -0.13 -8.63
CA LEU A 142 13.28 0.46 -7.80
C LEU A 142 12.67 1.46 -6.82
N CYS A 143 12.88 1.21 -5.53
CA CYS A 143 12.34 2.00 -4.43
C CYS A 143 13.37 2.18 -3.30
N THR A 144 13.23 3.25 -2.53
CA THR A 144 14.09 3.52 -1.36
C THR A 144 13.31 4.29 -0.30
N GLU A 145 13.37 3.85 0.95
CA GLU A 145 12.81 4.58 2.09
C GLU A 145 13.53 5.91 2.30
N ILE A 146 12.79 6.98 2.57
CA ILE A 146 13.33 8.32 2.82
C ILE A 146 13.15 8.67 4.30
N LYS A 147 14.18 8.33 5.09
CA LYS A 147 14.14 8.50 6.55
C LYS A 147 14.23 9.96 7.00
N GLU A 148 14.76 10.82 6.15
CA GLU A 148 14.88 12.26 6.38
C GLU A 148 13.51 12.97 6.45
N LEU A 149 12.48 12.35 5.89
CA LEU A 149 11.10 12.84 5.95
C LEU A 149 10.36 12.32 7.19
N ASP A 150 10.94 11.43 8.00
CA ASP A 150 10.32 11.00 9.24
C ASP A 150 10.34 12.15 10.27
N THR A 151 9.15 12.53 10.72
CA THR A 151 8.91 13.55 11.76
C THR A 151 8.43 12.93 13.08
N GLY A 152 8.39 11.60 13.18
CA GLY A 152 8.02 10.87 14.39
C GLY A 152 6.55 10.48 14.48
N CYS A 153 5.70 10.86 13.52
CA CYS A 153 4.31 10.39 13.48
C CYS A 153 4.20 9.00 12.81
N GLU A 154 3.01 8.41 12.82
CA GLU A 154 2.72 7.13 12.16
C GLU A 154 2.66 7.31 10.62
N MET A 155 3.83 7.51 10.01
CA MET A 155 4.01 7.61 8.56
C MET A 155 5.27 6.92 8.06
N ILE A 156 5.31 6.58 6.78
CA ILE A 156 6.50 6.12 6.05
C ILE A 156 6.54 6.79 4.68
N TRP A 157 7.71 7.25 4.27
CA TRP A 157 7.97 7.76 2.93
C TRP A 157 8.86 6.81 2.13
N VAL A 158 8.48 6.54 0.89
CA VAL A 158 9.27 5.79 -0.08
C VAL A 158 9.38 6.56 -1.38
N GLU A 159 10.60 6.72 -1.87
CA GLU A 159 10.88 7.23 -3.21
C GLU A 159 10.84 6.07 -4.22
N LEU A 160 9.97 6.20 -5.22
CA LEU A 160 9.99 5.41 -6.45
C LEU A 160 10.83 6.11 -7.51
N SER A 161 11.73 5.34 -8.14
CA SER A 161 12.47 5.82 -9.31
C SER A 161 11.57 5.81 -10.54
N ILE A 162 11.29 6.99 -11.11
CA ILE A 162 10.61 7.14 -12.41
C ILE A 162 11.61 7.44 -13.52
N SER A 163 11.22 7.13 -14.76
CA SER A 163 11.96 7.47 -15.97
C SER A 163 12.19 8.99 -16.05
N ASN A 164 13.28 9.42 -16.71
CA ASN A 164 13.67 10.84 -16.89
C ASN A 164 14.10 11.57 -15.61
N ALA A 165 14.65 10.86 -14.62
CA ALA A 165 15.28 11.42 -13.41
C ALA A 165 14.36 12.29 -12.52
N ARG A 166 13.05 12.18 -12.70
CA ARG A 166 12.07 12.69 -11.74
C ARG A 166 11.93 11.69 -10.59
N LYS A 167 11.31 12.13 -9.49
CA LYS A 167 11.02 11.28 -8.32
C LYS A 167 9.53 11.20 -8.09
N CYS A 168 9.07 10.06 -7.60
CA CYS A 168 7.71 9.90 -7.10
C CYS A 168 7.80 9.48 -5.63
N TYR A 169 7.29 10.32 -4.74
CA TYR A 169 7.25 10.05 -3.31
C TYR A 169 5.90 9.47 -2.95
N ILE A 170 5.90 8.29 -2.34
CA ILE A 170 4.72 7.64 -1.80
C ILE A 170 4.80 7.68 -0.28
N CYS A 171 3.73 8.16 0.37
CA CYS A 171 3.58 8.15 1.82
C CYS A 171 2.40 7.28 2.23
N ALA A 172 2.61 6.44 3.22
CA ALA A 172 1.54 5.85 4.01
C ALA A 172 1.44 6.65 5.30
N TYR A 173 0.27 7.20 5.61
CA TYR A 173 0.03 8.02 6.80
C TYR A 173 -1.19 7.50 7.56
N TYR A 174 -1.09 7.45 8.88
CA TYR A 174 -2.22 7.13 9.74
C TYR A 174 -2.37 8.17 10.83
N ARG A 175 -3.58 8.71 10.98
CA ARG A 175 -3.93 9.62 12.07
C ARG A 175 -4.73 8.87 13.14
N PRO A 176 -4.16 8.62 14.33
CA PRO A 176 -4.74 7.71 15.30
C PRO A 176 -5.97 8.23 16.04
N GLN A 177 -6.09 9.54 16.26
CA GLN A 177 -7.21 10.11 17.00
C GLN A 177 -7.80 11.33 16.27
N PRO A 178 -9.15 11.49 16.25
CA PRO A 178 -9.82 12.61 15.58
C PRO A 178 -9.43 14.02 16.07
N ASP A 179 -8.87 14.15 17.27
CA ASP A 179 -8.43 15.40 17.93
C ASP A 179 -6.90 15.56 18.00
N ASP A 180 -6.14 14.67 17.35
CA ASP A 180 -4.67 14.75 17.26
C ASP A 180 -4.22 15.87 16.32
N ASP A 181 -3.91 17.05 16.87
CA ASP A 181 -3.31 18.19 16.14
C ASP A 181 -1.85 17.89 15.76
N THR A 182 -1.12 17.22 16.66
CA THR A 182 0.32 16.96 16.54
C THR A 182 0.63 16.19 15.26
N SER A 183 -0.17 15.16 14.95
CA SER A 183 0.07 14.35 13.76
C SER A 183 -0.10 15.14 12.44
N LEU A 184 -0.98 16.13 12.39
CA LEU A 184 -1.14 17.00 11.21
C LEU A 184 0.03 17.98 11.08
N ASP A 185 0.50 18.56 12.19
CA ASP A 185 1.67 19.44 12.18
C ASP A 185 2.93 18.68 11.73
N LEU A 186 3.13 17.46 12.23
CA LEU A 186 4.24 16.59 11.84
C LEU A 186 4.14 16.13 10.37
N LEU A 187 2.94 15.92 9.84
CA LEU A 187 2.73 15.67 8.41
C LEU A 187 3.08 16.90 7.57
N ASN A 188 2.61 18.07 7.97
CA ASN A 188 2.90 19.34 7.31
C ASN A 188 4.41 19.63 7.26
N GLU A 189 5.10 19.43 8.38
CA GLU A 189 6.57 19.55 8.45
C GLU A 189 7.25 18.56 7.49
N SER A 190 6.81 17.30 7.47
CA SER A 190 7.37 16.26 6.61
C SER A 190 7.24 16.61 5.12
N ILE A 191 6.07 17.05 4.68
CA ILE A 191 5.82 17.48 3.30
C ILE A 191 6.71 18.69 2.95
N SER A 192 6.86 19.64 3.88
CA SER A 192 7.70 20.84 3.69
C SER A 192 9.19 20.53 3.48
N ARG A 193 9.67 19.36 3.93
CA ARG A 193 11.05 18.89 3.68
C ARG A 193 11.26 18.38 2.24
N ILE A 194 10.19 18.14 1.48
CA ILE A 194 10.29 17.68 0.08
C ILE A 194 10.63 18.87 -0.82
N ASN A 195 11.69 18.74 -1.61
CA ASN A 195 12.09 19.79 -2.55
C ASN A 195 11.12 19.87 -3.75
N VAL A 196 10.11 20.74 -3.65
CA VAL A 196 9.07 20.96 -4.67
C VAL A 196 9.62 21.44 -6.03
N ASN A 197 10.82 22.01 -6.09
CA ASN A 197 11.43 22.49 -7.34
C ASN A 197 11.83 21.36 -8.31
N SER A 198 11.74 20.10 -7.87
CA SER A 198 12.21 18.91 -8.61
C SER A 198 11.22 18.32 -9.60
N LYS A 199 10.03 18.92 -9.82
CA LYS A 199 8.91 18.31 -10.59
C LYS A 199 8.55 16.90 -10.11
N SER A 200 8.71 16.66 -8.81
CA SER A 200 8.43 15.36 -8.20
C SER A 200 6.93 15.17 -7.98
N ALA A 201 6.45 13.96 -8.21
CA ALA A 201 5.10 13.57 -7.86
C ALA A 201 5.05 13.17 -6.39
N ILE A 202 4.01 13.60 -5.68
CA ILE A 202 3.72 13.22 -4.30
C ILE A 202 2.40 12.47 -4.31
N ILE A 203 2.35 11.32 -3.62
CA ILE A 203 1.14 10.55 -3.37
C ILE A 203 1.15 10.19 -1.89
N ILE A 204 0.19 10.68 -1.12
CA ILE A 204 0.03 10.38 0.30
C ILE A 204 -1.29 9.64 0.45
N GLY A 205 -1.27 8.45 1.04
CA GLY A 205 -2.46 7.63 1.24
C GLY A 205 -2.56 7.12 2.67
N GLY A 206 -3.80 6.97 3.14
CA GLY A 206 -4.11 6.27 4.39
C GLY A 206 -5.32 6.85 5.10
N ASP A 207 -5.53 6.44 6.35
CA ASP A 207 -6.67 6.85 7.16
C ASP A 207 -6.35 8.11 7.97
N PHE A 208 -7.02 9.21 7.62
CA PHE A 208 -6.86 10.51 8.24
C PHE A 208 -7.83 10.72 9.42
N ASN A 209 -8.85 9.87 9.58
CA ASN A 209 -9.90 10.04 10.58
C ASN A 209 -10.51 11.47 10.59
N LEU A 210 -10.66 12.07 9.40
CA LEU A 210 -11.20 13.43 9.17
C LEU A 210 -12.54 13.40 8.40
N GLY A 211 -13.56 12.79 9.01
CA GLY A 211 -14.85 12.52 8.35
C GLY A 211 -15.86 13.68 8.28
N ASN A 212 -15.50 14.89 8.72
CA ASN A 212 -16.41 16.04 8.76
C ASN A 212 -16.02 17.14 7.74
N ILE A 213 -15.53 16.73 6.56
CA ILE A 213 -15.26 17.61 5.40
C ILE A 213 -16.35 17.40 4.36
N ASN A 214 -16.91 18.49 3.84
CA ASN A 214 -17.66 18.46 2.60
C ASN A 214 -16.66 18.59 1.44
N TRP A 215 -16.44 17.49 0.71
CA TRP A 215 -15.50 17.45 -0.42
C TRP A 215 -16.03 18.10 -1.69
N GLU A 216 -17.36 18.26 -1.84
CA GLU A 216 -17.93 19.01 -2.97
C GLU A 216 -17.59 20.50 -2.88
N THR A 217 -17.63 21.06 -1.68
CA THR A 217 -17.31 22.47 -1.41
C THR A 217 -15.90 22.67 -0.86
N THR A 218 -15.17 21.59 -0.57
CA THR A 218 -13.86 21.59 0.11
C THR A 218 -13.88 22.47 1.37
N SER A 219 -14.83 22.19 2.27
CA SER A 219 -15.04 22.99 3.48
C SER A 219 -15.40 22.14 4.69
N VAL A 220 -15.11 22.63 5.88
CA VAL A 220 -15.51 21.99 7.14
C VAL A 220 -17.03 22.03 7.30
N ILE A 221 -17.64 20.92 7.73
CA ILE A 221 -19.08 20.86 8.02
C ILE A 221 -19.36 21.61 9.34
N PRO A 222 -20.18 22.68 9.34
CA PRO A 222 -20.44 23.48 10.55
C PRO A 222 -21.08 22.66 11.68
N GLY A 223 -20.68 22.95 12.92
CA GLY A 223 -21.28 22.35 14.12
C GLY A 223 -20.85 20.91 14.42
N LYS A 224 -19.93 20.34 13.64
CA LYS A 224 -19.33 19.02 13.90
C LYS A 224 -18.13 19.13 14.87
N PRO A 225 -17.72 18.03 15.54
CA PRO A 225 -16.52 18.05 16.37
C PRO A 225 -15.24 18.23 15.53
N ASN A 226 -14.18 18.69 16.19
CA ASN A 226 -12.83 18.82 15.62
C ASN A 226 -12.72 19.75 14.40
N GLN A 227 -13.57 20.78 14.30
CA GLN A 227 -13.57 21.71 13.16
C GLN A 227 -12.21 22.36 12.92
N LYS A 228 -11.45 22.64 13.99
CA LYS A 228 -10.09 23.19 13.91
C LYS A 228 -9.16 22.27 13.11
N GLN A 229 -9.18 20.97 13.40
CA GLN A 229 -8.32 19.97 12.76
C GLN A 229 -8.68 19.76 11.29
N HIS A 230 -9.98 19.76 10.99
CA HIS A 230 -10.43 19.69 9.59
C HIS A 230 -10.00 20.94 8.82
N GLN A 231 -10.09 22.14 9.43
CA GLN A 231 -9.62 23.37 8.80
C GLN A 231 -8.10 23.39 8.61
N GLN A 232 -7.33 23.05 9.65
CA GLN A 232 -5.87 22.93 9.59
C GLN A 232 -5.43 21.98 8.47
N PHE A 233 -6.13 20.85 8.31
CA PHE A 233 -5.86 19.91 7.23
C PHE A 233 -6.19 20.52 5.84
N LEU A 234 -7.31 21.22 5.70
CA LEU A 234 -7.67 21.91 4.44
C LEU A 234 -6.67 23.01 4.07
N ASP A 235 -6.19 23.75 5.06
CA ASP A 235 -5.17 24.78 4.86
C ASP A 235 -3.84 24.12 4.43
N MET A 236 -3.43 23.04 5.09
CA MET A 236 -2.22 22.27 4.75
C MET A 236 -2.25 21.73 3.31
N ILE A 237 -3.36 21.11 2.88
CA ILE A 237 -3.42 20.59 1.50
C ILE A 237 -3.34 21.74 0.48
N ASN A 238 -3.95 22.88 0.77
CA ASN A 238 -3.91 24.05 -0.10
C ASN A 238 -2.50 24.65 -0.17
N ASP A 239 -1.83 24.82 0.97
CA ASP A 239 -0.47 25.36 1.07
C ASP A 239 0.54 24.51 0.28
N HIS A 240 0.37 23.19 0.26
CA HIS A 240 1.22 22.26 -0.49
C HIS A 240 0.74 21.96 -1.90
N SER A 241 -0.32 22.64 -2.38
CA SER A 241 -0.94 22.40 -3.70
C SER A 241 -1.30 20.92 -3.92
N LEU A 242 -1.78 20.25 -2.87
CA LEU A 242 -2.25 18.87 -2.90
C LEU A 242 -3.76 18.83 -3.16
N ALA A 243 -4.15 17.99 -4.11
CA ALA A 243 -5.54 17.63 -4.35
C ALA A 243 -5.86 16.31 -3.65
N GLN A 244 -7.04 16.23 -3.04
CA GLN A 244 -7.62 14.97 -2.60
C GLN A 244 -8.38 14.34 -3.78
N VAL A 245 -8.24 13.02 -3.98
CA VAL A 245 -8.80 12.33 -5.17
C VAL A 245 -9.83 11.22 -4.85
N VAL A 246 -10.26 11.11 -3.60
CA VAL A 246 -11.18 10.05 -3.12
C VAL A 246 -12.54 10.63 -2.78
N ASN A 247 -13.54 10.47 -3.65
CA ASN A 247 -14.87 11.04 -3.44
C ASN A 247 -15.94 10.01 -3.06
N ILE A 248 -15.52 8.82 -2.61
CA ILE A 248 -16.39 7.68 -2.28
C ILE A 248 -16.20 7.33 -0.80
N PRO A 249 -17.27 7.09 -0.02
CA PRO A 249 -17.16 6.64 1.38
C PRO A 249 -16.29 5.38 1.51
N THR A 250 -15.44 5.36 2.53
CA THR A 250 -14.52 4.26 2.81
C THR A 250 -14.83 3.56 4.12
N ARG A 251 -15.68 4.17 4.96
CA ARG A 251 -16.26 3.53 6.15
C ARG A 251 -17.63 4.13 6.43
N ASN A 252 -18.67 3.30 6.43
CA ASN A 252 -20.05 3.76 6.54
C ASN A 252 -20.35 4.89 5.52
N ASP A 253 -20.82 6.05 5.99
CA ASP A 253 -21.09 7.24 5.19
C ASP A 253 -19.91 8.23 5.14
N LYS A 254 -18.73 7.82 5.62
CA LYS A 254 -17.56 8.70 5.79
C LYS A 254 -16.43 8.38 4.83
N ILE A 255 -15.82 9.43 4.31
CA ILE A 255 -14.57 9.39 3.56
C ILE A 255 -13.44 9.65 4.58
N LEU A 256 -12.81 8.57 5.06
CA LEU A 256 -11.74 8.65 6.06
C LEU A 256 -10.37 8.32 5.45
N ASP A 257 -10.36 7.41 4.48
CA ASP A 257 -9.17 7.02 3.74
C ASP A 257 -9.00 7.95 2.56
N LEU A 258 -7.98 8.80 2.64
CA LEU A 258 -7.73 9.85 1.64
C LEU A 258 -6.51 9.48 0.82
N VAL A 259 -6.51 9.93 -0.43
CA VAL A 259 -5.30 10.02 -1.24
C VAL A 259 -5.10 11.46 -1.68
N LEU A 260 -3.94 12.01 -1.33
CA LEU A 260 -3.50 13.36 -1.65
C LEU A 260 -2.40 13.32 -2.70
N THR A 261 -2.46 14.21 -3.69
CA THR A 261 -1.42 14.32 -4.70
C THR A 261 -1.28 15.73 -5.26
N ASN A 262 -0.03 16.14 -5.55
CA ASN A 262 0.25 17.40 -6.25
C ASN A 262 0.11 17.26 -7.79
N TYR A 263 -0.23 16.06 -8.29
CA TYR A 263 -0.34 15.81 -9.72
C TYR A 263 -1.58 14.96 -10.05
N PRO A 264 -2.79 15.46 -9.80
CA PRO A 264 -4.04 14.69 -9.97
C PRO A 264 -4.26 14.17 -11.40
N ALA A 265 -3.66 14.81 -12.40
CA ALA A 265 -3.76 14.39 -13.80
C ALA A 265 -3.19 12.99 -14.11
N ILE A 266 -2.42 12.38 -13.20
CA ILE A 266 -1.93 10.99 -13.37
C ILE A 266 -2.94 9.95 -12.91
N ILE A 267 -3.98 10.33 -12.16
CA ILE A 267 -4.96 9.41 -11.63
C ILE A 267 -6.02 9.18 -12.71
N GLU A 268 -6.05 7.98 -13.29
CA GLU A 268 -7.06 7.60 -14.29
C GLU A 268 -8.35 7.13 -13.65
N LYS A 269 -8.23 6.53 -12.47
CA LYS A 269 -9.32 5.83 -11.83
C LYS A 269 -9.13 5.82 -10.31
N THR A 270 -10.23 6.06 -9.59
CA THR A 270 -10.35 5.88 -8.15
C THR A 270 -11.63 5.10 -7.87
N GLU A 271 -11.54 4.01 -7.11
CA GLU A 271 -12.68 3.20 -6.69
C GLU A 271 -12.49 2.70 -5.26
N THR A 272 -13.59 2.26 -4.64
CA THR A 272 -13.53 1.46 -3.42
C THR A 272 -13.75 -0.02 -3.76
N ILE A 273 -13.00 -0.87 -3.06
CA ILE A 273 -13.14 -2.32 -3.10
C ILE A 273 -13.60 -2.75 -1.70
N PRO A 274 -14.48 -3.76 -1.58
CA PRO A 274 -14.92 -4.29 -0.28
C PRO A 274 -13.75 -4.58 0.68
N PRO A 275 -13.99 -4.52 1.99
CA PRO A 275 -12.96 -4.72 2.99
C PRO A 275 -12.30 -6.09 2.85
N LEU A 276 -11.03 -6.16 3.25
CA LEU A 276 -10.32 -7.42 3.33
C LEU A 276 -10.58 -8.09 4.68
N GLY A 277 -11.30 -9.22 4.66
CA GLY A 277 -11.65 -9.96 5.88
C GLY A 277 -12.62 -9.19 6.77
N GLU A 278 -12.31 -9.07 8.06
CA GLU A 278 -13.12 -8.41 9.07
C GLU A 278 -12.80 -6.90 9.22
N ALA A 279 -12.07 -6.31 8.27
CA ALA A 279 -11.83 -4.88 8.27
C ALA A 279 -13.16 -4.13 8.11
N ASP A 280 -13.32 -3.00 8.80
CA ASP A 280 -14.50 -2.14 8.72
C ASP A 280 -14.32 -0.96 7.77
N HIS A 281 -13.18 -0.90 7.06
CA HIS A 281 -12.89 0.05 5.99
C HIS A 281 -12.82 -0.65 4.63
N ASP A 282 -13.48 -0.06 3.63
CA ASP A 282 -13.28 -0.38 2.22
C ASP A 282 -11.86 0.03 1.78
N ILE A 283 -11.30 -0.72 0.84
CA ILE A 283 -9.98 -0.46 0.27
C ILE A 283 -10.11 0.61 -0.81
N VAL A 284 -9.31 1.67 -0.74
CA VAL A 284 -9.17 2.63 -1.84
C VAL A 284 -8.22 2.05 -2.90
N TYR A 285 -8.71 1.94 -4.13
CA TYR A 285 -7.94 1.51 -5.30
C TYR A 285 -7.73 2.68 -6.26
N LEU A 286 -6.49 2.84 -6.74
CA LEU A 286 -6.13 3.86 -7.74
C LEU A 286 -5.37 3.25 -8.91
N GLU A 287 -5.69 3.72 -10.12
CA GLU A 287 -4.87 3.51 -11.32
C GLU A 287 -4.12 4.81 -11.65
N CYS A 288 -2.79 4.74 -11.68
CA CYS A 288 -1.92 5.90 -11.90
C CYS A 288 -1.03 5.71 -13.14
N LEU A 289 -0.99 6.71 -14.01
CA LEU A 289 -0.08 6.77 -15.16
C LEU A 289 1.32 7.20 -14.76
N LEU A 290 2.15 6.24 -14.33
CA LEU A 290 3.55 6.46 -13.96
C LEU A 290 4.50 5.59 -14.77
N SER A 291 5.52 6.21 -15.37
CA SER A 291 6.62 5.52 -16.04
C SER A 291 7.70 5.12 -15.04
N LEU A 292 7.48 4.03 -14.29
CA LEU A 292 8.40 3.54 -13.27
C LEU A 292 9.63 2.81 -13.86
N LYS A 293 10.80 3.05 -13.27
CA LYS A 293 12.01 2.27 -13.60
C LYS A 293 11.90 0.88 -13.00
N ARG A 294 12.11 -0.12 -13.86
CA ARG A 294 12.05 -1.53 -13.48
C ARG A 294 13.43 -2.14 -13.22
N CYS A 295 13.48 -3.10 -12.30
CA CYS A 295 14.62 -4.00 -12.16
C CYS A 295 14.74 -4.86 -13.43
N GLN A 296 15.91 -4.94 -14.06
CA GLN A 296 16.10 -5.83 -15.21
C GLN A 296 15.91 -7.30 -14.79
N THR A 297 14.98 -8.01 -15.43
CA THR A 297 14.76 -9.45 -15.27
C THR A 297 15.05 -10.20 -16.58
N LYS A 298 15.46 -11.47 -16.49
CA LYS A 298 15.76 -12.30 -17.67
C LYS A 298 14.47 -12.62 -18.46
N PRO A 299 14.51 -12.74 -19.80
CA PRO A 299 13.34 -13.04 -20.63
C PRO A 299 12.71 -14.39 -20.28
N ARG A 300 11.39 -14.51 -20.46
CA ARG A 300 10.68 -15.80 -20.36
C ARG A 300 10.86 -16.61 -21.64
N LYS A 301 10.83 -17.93 -21.50
CA LYS A 301 10.53 -18.81 -22.62
C LYS A 301 9.02 -18.87 -22.76
N SER A 302 8.49 -18.40 -23.89
CA SER A 302 7.11 -18.62 -24.29
C SER A 302 6.98 -20.00 -24.96
N ILE A 303 5.76 -20.53 -24.96
CA ILE A 303 5.30 -21.59 -25.88
C ILE A 303 4.51 -20.89 -26.99
#